data_AF-A0A347AJY7-F1
#
_entry.id   AF-A0A347AJY7-F1
#
_cell.length_a   1.000
_cell.length_b   1.000
_cell.length_c   1.000
_cell.angle_alpha   90.00
_cell.angle_beta   90.00
_cell.angle_gamma   90.00
#
_symmetry.space_group_name_H-M   'P 1'
#
loop_
_entity.id
_entity.type
_entity.pdbx_description
1 polymer ?
#
loop_
_entity_poly.entity_id
_entity_poly.type
_entity_poly.pdbx_seq_one_letter_code
_entity_poly.pdbx_strand_id
1 'polypeptide(L)'
;MKKIPDKDILLFKSCLVSVEYPGVESSTAFLFDKLGVGYHRDQRQSCCTGLGHYYDLFDQLSTTALAARNFWVARDSGNPNIAVMCATCYAILKKSAEILNKNDEAREKINELLEDADLGKMAYHKGDIDPHKNIFHAAEILYNQREIFEESSQLDFSQFNIATHHACHYCKVHYEDTIGGVRHPMLIDEIVNSCGVDTVGWYDQKRLTCGAGFRQRFTNNELSLKVTAEKLLSLKENQTDIMLHMCPNCQMQFDRYQPVIEKKLDVKFNIFHLNISQFLALNMGADPYKVVGVQTHTVPLKPLLKKLGIESVESSVESEKMKMDH
;
A
#
# COMPACT_ATOMS: atom_id res chain seq x y z
N MET A 1 -7.35 -20.28 -10.26
CA MET A 1 -7.04 -18.83 -10.24
C MET A 1 -7.81 -18.22 -9.07
N LYS A 2 -7.19 -17.37 -8.24
CA LYS A 2 -7.85 -16.73 -7.08
C LYS A 2 -9.02 -15.88 -7.58
N LYS A 3 -10.24 -16.08 -7.03
CA LYS A 3 -11.40 -15.25 -7.40
C LYS A 3 -11.28 -13.90 -6.67
N ILE A 4 -11.05 -12.84 -7.42
CA ILE A 4 -10.86 -11.49 -6.91
C ILE A 4 -12.18 -10.72 -7.06
N PRO A 5 -12.68 -10.04 -6.00
CA PRO A 5 -13.95 -9.34 -6.04
C PRO A 5 -13.83 -8.02 -6.80
N ASP A 6 -14.94 -7.62 -7.42
CA ASP A 6 -15.16 -6.32 -8.06
C ASP A 6 -16.26 -5.52 -7.34
N LYS A 7 -16.88 -6.06 -6.29
CA LYS A 7 -17.92 -5.40 -5.48
C LYS A 7 -17.98 -5.98 -4.07
N ASP A 8 -18.85 -5.38 -3.24
CA ASP A 8 -19.05 -5.76 -1.83
C ASP A 8 -17.73 -5.67 -1.03
N ILE A 9 -16.94 -4.62 -1.31
CA ILE A 9 -15.60 -4.41 -0.79
C ILE A 9 -15.59 -3.30 0.27
N LEU A 10 -15.14 -3.59 1.48
CA LEU A 10 -14.68 -2.58 2.43
C LEU A 10 -13.26 -2.15 2.05
N LEU A 11 -13.10 -0.91 1.59
CA LEU A 11 -11.79 -0.31 1.38
C LEU A 11 -11.18 0.06 2.75
N PHE A 12 -10.22 -0.73 3.18
CA PHE A 12 -9.66 -0.68 4.52
C PHE A 12 -8.69 0.49 4.68
N LYS A 13 -9.02 1.44 5.55
CA LYS A 13 -8.16 2.59 5.87
C LYS A 13 -6.91 2.11 6.57
N SER A 14 -5.77 2.48 5.99
CA SER A 14 -4.45 2.12 6.50
C SER A 14 -3.84 3.34 7.19
N CYS A 15 -3.38 3.21 8.44
CA CYS A 15 -2.89 4.36 9.22
C CYS A 15 -1.80 5.19 8.51
N LEU A 16 -0.81 4.53 7.90
CA LEU A 16 0.23 5.23 7.12
C LEU A 16 -0.30 5.84 5.83
N VAL A 17 -1.33 5.25 5.20
CA VAL A 17 -1.97 5.91 4.06
C VAL A 17 -2.66 7.18 4.53
N SER A 18 -3.51 7.09 5.55
CA SER A 18 -4.33 8.23 5.98
C SER A 18 -3.50 9.38 6.57
N VAL A 19 -2.34 9.10 7.18
CA VAL A 19 -1.51 10.12 7.84
C VAL A 19 -0.34 10.61 6.97
N GLU A 20 0.36 9.72 6.27
CA GLU A 20 1.60 10.07 5.55
C GLU A 20 1.37 10.31 4.05
N TYR A 21 0.56 9.47 3.41
CA TYR A 21 0.31 9.50 1.97
C TYR A 21 -1.18 9.35 1.64
N PRO A 22 -2.05 10.30 2.03
CA PRO A 22 -3.50 10.22 1.82
C PRO A 22 -3.89 10.14 0.33
N GLY A 23 -2.98 10.60 -0.55
CA GLY A 23 -3.04 10.44 -1.99
C GLY A 23 -3.16 8.98 -2.44
N VAL A 24 -2.67 8.01 -1.66
CA VAL A 24 -2.82 6.58 -2.00
C VAL A 24 -4.28 6.14 -1.88
N GLU A 25 -4.99 6.55 -0.82
CA GLU A 25 -6.42 6.22 -0.64
C GLU A 25 -7.30 6.88 -1.69
N SER A 26 -7.08 8.17 -1.94
CA SER A 26 -7.84 8.90 -2.96
C SER A 26 -7.55 8.40 -4.37
N SER A 27 -6.31 8.01 -4.67
CA SER A 27 -5.97 7.36 -5.94
C SER A 27 -6.62 5.98 -6.08
N THR A 28 -6.62 5.15 -5.03
CA THR A 28 -7.31 3.85 -5.07
C THR A 28 -8.81 4.01 -5.26
N ALA A 29 -9.44 4.97 -4.57
CA ALA A 29 -10.86 5.29 -4.74
C ALA A 29 -11.18 5.75 -6.17
N PHE A 30 -10.40 6.69 -6.71
CA PHE A 30 -10.53 7.17 -8.10
C PHE A 30 -10.45 6.02 -9.11
N LEU A 31 -9.49 5.12 -8.93
CA LEU A 31 -9.36 3.94 -9.78
C LEU A 31 -10.57 3.03 -9.64
N PHE A 32 -11.01 2.72 -8.43
CA PHE A 32 -12.18 1.86 -8.23
C PHE A 32 -13.43 2.45 -8.90
N ASP A 33 -13.66 3.76 -8.77
CA ASP A 33 -14.76 4.44 -9.46
C ASP A 33 -14.64 4.35 -11.00
N LYS A 34 -13.43 4.55 -11.54
CA LYS A 34 -13.17 4.46 -13.00
C LYS A 34 -13.32 3.05 -13.55
N LEU A 35 -12.93 2.03 -12.79
CA LEU A 35 -12.95 0.63 -13.18
C LEU A 35 -14.29 -0.06 -12.85
N GLY A 36 -15.26 0.68 -12.28
CA GLY A 36 -16.57 0.14 -11.89
C GLY A 36 -16.52 -0.82 -10.69
N VAL A 37 -15.49 -0.74 -9.86
CA VAL A 37 -15.34 -1.57 -8.66
C VAL A 37 -16.19 -0.98 -7.53
N GLY A 38 -17.16 -1.74 -7.02
CA GLY A 38 -18.02 -1.33 -5.92
C GLY A 38 -17.31 -1.44 -4.57
N TYR A 39 -17.19 -0.32 -3.85
CA TYR A 39 -16.56 -0.29 -2.51
C TYR A 39 -17.29 0.60 -1.52
N HIS A 40 -17.05 0.34 -0.24
CA HIS A 40 -17.54 1.10 0.90
C HIS A 40 -16.39 1.48 1.81
N ARG A 41 -16.49 2.65 2.44
CA ARG A 41 -15.58 3.13 3.48
C ARG A 41 -16.36 3.35 4.77
N ASP A 42 -16.13 2.49 5.75
CA ASP A 42 -16.80 2.60 7.04
C ASP A 42 -15.97 3.47 8.01
N GLN A 43 -16.60 4.39 8.73
CA GLN A 43 -15.95 5.23 9.74
C GLN A 43 -15.70 4.49 11.06
N ARG A 44 -16.42 3.40 11.30
CA ARG A 44 -16.25 2.54 12.48
C ARG A 44 -14.97 1.72 12.38
N GLN A 45 -14.44 1.45 11.18
CA GLN A 45 -13.21 0.68 11.02
C GLN A 45 -12.02 1.34 11.71
N SER A 46 -11.23 0.57 12.46
CA SER A 46 -10.06 1.01 13.22
C SER A 46 -8.76 0.42 12.66
N CYS A 47 -7.60 0.86 13.19
CA CYS A 47 -6.28 0.35 12.80
C CYS A 47 -6.21 -1.20 12.80
N CYS A 48 -5.45 -1.78 11.87
CA CYS A 48 -5.16 -3.22 11.83
C CYS A 48 -4.14 -3.67 12.89
N THR A 49 -3.53 -2.73 13.62
CA THR A 49 -2.44 -2.89 14.61
C THR A 49 -1.17 -3.60 14.15
N GLY A 50 -1.06 -3.97 12.87
CA GLY A 50 0.05 -4.78 12.37
C GLY A 50 1.43 -4.18 12.57
N LEU A 51 1.62 -2.86 12.43
CA LEU A 51 2.92 -2.24 12.73
C LEU A 51 3.29 -2.41 14.21
N GLY A 52 2.37 -2.12 15.12
CA GLY A 52 2.61 -2.30 16.56
C GLY A 52 2.85 -3.77 16.92
N HIS A 53 2.13 -4.71 16.30
CA HIS A 53 2.38 -6.14 16.47
C HIS A 53 3.79 -6.54 16.03
N TYR A 54 4.19 -6.18 14.80
CA TYR A 54 5.52 -6.51 14.28
C TYR A 54 6.65 -5.71 14.96
N TYR A 55 6.31 -4.75 15.81
CA TYR A 55 7.27 -3.98 16.60
C TYR A 55 7.36 -4.51 18.05
N ASP A 56 6.66 -5.61 18.34
CA ASP A 56 6.53 -6.20 19.67
C ASP A 56 5.87 -5.25 20.69
N LEU A 57 5.07 -4.28 20.22
CA LEU A 57 4.30 -3.36 21.07
C LEU A 57 2.92 -3.92 21.43
N PHE A 58 2.34 -4.73 20.54
CA PHE A 58 1.04 -5.37 20.75
C PHE A 58 1.16 -6.88 20.62
N ASP A 59 0.60 -7.59 21.60
CA ASP A 59 0.53 -9.05 21.53
C ASP A 59 -0.44 -9.52 20.44
N GLN A 60 -0.36 -10.81 20.11
CA GLN A 60 -1.17 -11.41 19.06
C GLN A 60 -2.67 -11.42 19.40
N LEU A 61 -3.04 -11.63 20.67
CA LEU A 61 -4.44 -11.74 21.08
C LEU A 61 -5.12 -10.37 20.94
N SER A 62 -4.52 -9.31 21.47
CA SER A 62 -5.01 -7.93 21.34
C SER A 62 -5.16 -7.52 19.86
N THR A 63 -4.16 -7.85 19.04
CA THR A 63 -4.21 -7.61 17.59
C THR A 63 -5.36 -8.36 16.92
N THR A 64 -5.60 -9.60 17.33
CA THR A 64 -6.67 -10.45 16.77
C THR A 64 -8.05 -9.99 17.23
N ALA A 65 -8.20 -9.50 18.46
CA ALA A 65 -9.45 -8.91 18.95
C ALA A 65 -9.87 -7.68 18.12
N LEU A 66 -8.92 -6.79 17.83
CA LEU A 66 -9.19 -5.63 16.97
C LEU A 66 -9.46 -6.02 15.51
N ALA A 67 -8.83 -7.08 15.02
CA ALA A 67 -9.16 -7.65 13.71
C ALA A 67 -10.59 -8.21 13.68
N ALA A 68 -11.02 -8.96 14.71
CA ALA A 68 -12.37 -9.49 14.83
C ALA A 68 -13.43 -8.37 14.77
N ARG A 69 -13.22 -7.27 15.52
CA ARG A 69 -14.04 -6.07 15.44
C ARG A 69 -14.12 -5.50 14.02
N ASN A 70 -12.97 -5.37 13.33
CA ASN A 70 -12.93 -4.86 11.95
C ASN A 70 -13.63 -5.80 10.96
N PHE A 71 -13.54 -7.11 11.16
CA PHE A 71 -14.25 -8.11 10.36
C PHE A 71 -15.76 -8.03 10.55
N TRP A 72 -16.21 -7.81 11.78
CA TRP A 72 -17.61 -7.54 12.05
C TRP A 72 -18.08 -6.28 11.30
N VAL A 73 -17.33 -5.17 11.36
CA VAL A 73 -17.66 -3.93 10.63
C VAL A 73 -17.82 -4.18 9.12
N ALA A 74 -16.88 -4.94 8.52
CA ALA A 74 -16.95 -5.29 7.10
C ALA A 74 -18.27 -6.02 6.76
N ARG A 75 -18.59 -7.07 7.51
CA ARG A 75 -19.80 -7.88 7.30
C ARG A 75 -21.09 -7.12 7.57
N ASP A 76 -21.14 -6.39 8.68
CA ASP A 76 -22.30 -5.59 9.10
C ASP A 76 -22.61 -4.46 8.10
N SER A 77 -21.58 -3.89 7.47
CA SER A 77 -21.77 -2.91 6.38
C SER A 77 -22.25 -3.53 5.06
N GLY A 78 -22.42 -4.86 4.98
CA GLY A 78 -22.75 -5.57 3.74
C GLY A 78 -21.57 -5.75 2.77
N ASN A 79 -20.34 -5.45 3.21
CA ASN A 79 -19.12 -5.48 2.39
C ASN A 79 -18.08 -6.44 2.98
N PRO A 80 -18.30 -7.76 2.92
CA PRO A 80 -17.47 -8.75 3.60
C PRO A 80 -16.06 -8.91 3.00
N ASN A 81 -15.83 -8.42 1.78
CA ASN A 81 -14.50 -8.44 1.17
C ASN A 81 -13.72 -7.22 1.63
N ILE A 82 -12.48 -7.41 2.06
CA ILE A 82 -11.62 -6.36 2.62
C ILE A 82 -10.49 -6.12 1.63
N ALA A 83 -10.43 -4.91 1.08
CA ALA A 83 -9.33 -4.46 0.23
C ALA A 83 -8.40 -3.57 1.05
N VAL A 84 -7.17 -4.01 1.28
CA VAL A 84 -6.16 -3.21 1.99
C VAL A 84 -5.19 -2.55 1.01
N MET A 85 -4.74 -1.35 1.34
CA MET A 85 -3.72 -0.60 0.56
C MET A 85 -2.31 -0.75 1.14
N CYS A 86 -2.17 -1.53 2.21
CA CYS A 86 -0.91 -1.72 2.92
C CYS A 86 -0.66 -3.21 3.12
N ALA A 87 0.51 -3.66 2.69
CA ALA A 87 0.92 -5.06 2.83
C ALA A 87 1.02 -5.53 4.30
N THR A 88 1.29 -4.62 5.25
CA THR A 88 1.26 -4.98 6.68
C THR A 88 -0.16 -5.25 7.16
N CYS A 89 -1.15 -4.48 6.69
CA CYS A 89 -2.56 -4.76 6.97
C CYS A 89 -2.97 -6.11 6.35
N TYR A 90 -2.52 -6.39 5.13
CA TYR A 90 -2.76 -7.66 4.44
C TYR A 90 -2.28 -8.85 5.29
N ALA A 91 -1.02 -8.80 5.73
CA ALA A 91 -0.42 -9.87 6.51
C ALA A 91 -1.11 -10.10 7.86
N ILE A 92 -1.34 -9.03 8.61
CA ILE A 92 -1.87 -9.16 9.97
C ILE A 92 -3.33 -9.57 9.99
N LEU A 93 -4.17 -9.02 9.10
CA LEU A 93 -5.59 -9.38 9.03
C LEU A 93 -5.74 -10.84 8.61
N LYS A 94 -4.97 -11.32 7.63
CA LYS A 94 -4.98 -12.74 7.26
C LYS A 94 -4.58 -13.64 8.42
N LYS A 95 -3.48 -13.33 9.11
CA LYS A 95 -3.04 -14.08 10.29
C LYS A 95 -4.12 -14.12 11.38
N SER A 96 -4.78 -12.99 11.64
CA SER A 96 -5.85 -12.91 12.63
C SER A 96 -7.08 -13.72 12.24
N ALA A 97 -7.51 -13.66 10.97
CA ALA A 97 -8.61 -14.50 10.48
C ALA A 97 -8.27 -16.00 10.58
N GLU A 98 -7.04 -16.40 10.27
CA GLU A 98 -6.60 -17.79 10.46
C GLU A 98 -6.66 -18.24 11.91
N ILE A 99 -6.16 -17.43 12.84
CA ILE A 99 -6.21 -17.73 14.28
C ILE A 99 -7.66 -17.89 14.72
N LEU A 100 -8.53 -16.94 14.37
CA LEU A 100 -9.95 -16.99 14.72
C LEU A 100 -10.65 -18.23 14.14
N ASN A 101 -10.24 -18.71 12.96
CA ASN A 101 -10.84 -19.89 12.33
C ASN A 101 -10.28 -21.23 12.82
N LYS A 102 -9.03 -21.26 13.31
CA LYS A 102 -8.30 -22.51 13.63
C LYS A 102 -8.09 -22.74 15.13
N ASN A 103 -8.11 -21.69 15.96
CA ASN A 103 -7.89 -21.77 17.40
C ASN A 103 -9.16 -21.37 18.15
N ASP A 104 -9.87 -22.38 18.68
CA ASP A 104 -11.14 -22.20 19.37
C ASP A 104 -10.97 -21.46 20.71
N GLU A 105 -9.94 -21.80 21.49
CA GLU A 105 -9.60 -21.11 22.76
C GLU A 105 -9.34 -19.62 22.55
N ALA A 106 -8.54 -19.26 21.54
CA ALA A 106 -8.26 -17.87 21.23
C ALA A 106 -9.52 -17.11 20.77
N ARG A 107 -10.39 -17.77 19.99
CA ARG A 107 -11.66 -17.18 19.53
C ARG A 107 -12.63 -16.97 20.68
N GLU A 108 -12.79 -17.94 21.57
CA GLU A 108 -13.64 -17.84 22.76
C GLU A 108 -13.18 -16.69 23.67
N LYS A 109 -11.88 -16.64 23.98
CA LYS A 109 -11.31 -15.55 24.78
C LYS A 109 -11.52 -14.18 24.16
N ILE A 110 -11.44 -14.05 22.84
CA ILE A 110 -11.71 -12.79 22.14
C ILE A 110 -13.20 -12.43 22.22
N ASN A 111 -14.09 -13.41 22.09
CA ASN A 111 -15.53 -13.17 22.19
C ASN A 111 -15.94 -12.77 23.61
N GLU A 112 -15.33 -13.37 24.65
CA GLU A 112 -15.49 -12.94 26.05
C GLU A 112 -15.03 -11.48 26.23
N LEU A 113 -13.86 -11.11 25.71
CA LEU A 113 -13.37 -9.73 25.76
C LEU A 113 -14.31 -8.73 25.05
N LEU A 114 -14.97 -9.16 23.97
CA LEU A 114 -15.97 -8.34 23.29
C LEU A 114 -17.25 -8.22 24.12
N GLU A 115 -17.70 -9.30 24.78
CA GLU A 115 -18.85 -9.27 25.69
C GLU A 115 -18.60 -8.33 26.88
N ASP A 116 -17.45 -8.48 27.56
CA ASP A 116 -17.04 -7.64 28.70
C ASP A 116 -16.95 -6.14 28.35
N ALA A 117 -16.74 -5.82 27.07
CA ALA A 117 -16.67 -4.46 26.56
C ALA A 117 -18.02 -3.92 26.02
N ASP A 118 -19.13 -4.61 26.26
CA ASP A 118 -20.46 -4.32 25.70
C ASP A 118 -20.49 -4.36 24.15
N LEU A 119 -19.60 -5.14 23.55
CA LEU A 119 -19.44 -5.35 22.11
C LEU A 119 -19.80 -6.79 21.69
N GLY A 120 -20.53 -7.55 22.51
CA GLY A 120 -20.89 -8.96 22.26
C GLY A 120 -21.51 -9.24 20.90
N LYS A 121 -22.29 -8.28 20.35
CA LYS A 121 -22.83 -8.36 18.98
C LYS A 121 -21.76 -8.48 17.87
N MET A 122 -20.52 -8.15 18.19
CA MET A 122 -19.35 -8.22 17.31
C MET A 122 -18.58 -9.54 17.41
N ALA A 123 -19.12 -10.52 18.16
CA ALA A 123 -18.52 -11.84 18.31
C ALA A 123 -18.20 -12.47 16.95
N TYR A 124 -17.02 -13.07 16.86
CA TYR A 124 -16.55 -13.76 15.67
C TYR A 124 -16.91 -15.25 15.77
N HIS A 125 -17.48 -15.78 14.70
CA HIS A 125 -17.79 -17.20 14.53
C HIS A 125 -16.85 -17.81 13.48
N LYS A 126 -16.53 -19.09 13.68
CA LYS A 126 -15.65 -19.82 12.75
C LYS A 126 -16.19 -19.73 11.32
N GLY A 127 -15.34 -19.28 10.40
CA GLY A 127 -15.67 -19.12 8.98
C GLY A 127 -16.31 -17.78 8.61
N ASP A 128 -16.47 -16.84 9.56
CA ASP A 128 -17.02 -15.52 9.28
C ASP A 128 -16.22 -14.74 8.22
N ILE A 129 -14.89 -14.89 8.22
CA ILE A 129 -13.98 -14.39 7.20
C ILE A 129 -13.05 -15.52 6.75
N ASP A 130 -13.05 -15.83 5.46
CA ASP A 130 -12.05 -16.70 4.84
C ASP A 130 -10.85 -15.83 4.41
N PRO A 131 -9.66 -15.96 5.03
CA PRO A 131 -8.51 -15.11 4.71
C PRO A 131 -8.10 -15.18 3.23
N HIS A 132 -8.37 -16.30 2.56
CA HIS A 132 -8.00 -16.51 1.17
C HIS A 132 -9.00 -15.88 0.18
N LYS A 133 -10.26 -15.73 0.60
CA LYS A 133 -11.38 -15.30 -0.25
C LYS A 133 -12.00 -13.96 0.11
N ASN A 134 -11.69 -13.42 1.29
CA ASN A 134 -12.25 -12.16 1.76
C ASN A 134 -11.18 -11.08 2.04
N ILE A 135 -9.88 -11.39 2.04
CA ILE A 135 -8.84 -10.38 2.30
C ILE A 135 -7.91 -10.27 1.09
N PHE A 136 -7.94 -9.11 0.46
CA PHE A 136 -7.22 -8.80 -0.77
C PHE A 136 -6.34 -7.58 -0.61
N HIS A 137 -5.22 -7.55 -1.32
CA HIS A 137 -4.49 -6.31 -1.52
C HIS A 137 -5.12 -5.52 -2.67
N ALA A 138 -5.20 -4.18 -2.57
CA ALA A 138 -5.77 -3.35 -3.63
C ALA A 138 -5.09 -3.58 -4.99
N ALA A 139 -3.77 -3.84 -4.98
CA ALA A 139 -3.02 -4.24 -6.18
C ALA A 139 -3.53 -5.53 -6.85
N GLU A 140 -4.10 -6.48 -6.11
CA GLU A 140 -4.70 -7.68 -6.71
C GLU A 140 -5.99 -7.34 -7.46
N ILE A 141 -6.80 -6.43 -6.91
CA ILE A 141 -8.03 -5.95 -7.56
C ILE A 141 -7.67 -5.17 -8.83
N LEU A 142 -6.69 -4.28 -8.75
CA LEU A 142 -6.18 -3.54 -9.91
C LEU A 142 -5.59 -4.47 -10.97
N TYR A 143 -4.83 -5.49 -10.57
CA TYR A 143 -4.33 -6.52 -11.47
C TYR A 143 -5.45 -7.29 -12.18
N ASN A 144 -6.53 -7.60 -11.48
CA ASN A 144 -7.67 -8.29 -12.08
C ASN A 144 -8.33 -7.45 -13.20
N GLN A 145 -8.21 -6.13 -13.13
CA GLN A 145 -8.71 -5.19 -14.13
C GLN A 145 -7.66 -4.77 -15.16
N ARG A 146 -6.45 -5.36 -15.17
CA ARG A 146 -5.31 -4.83 -15.93
C ARG A 146 -5.51 -4.65 -17.43
N GLU A 147 -6.40 -5.44 -18.03
CA GLU A 147 -6.68 -5.42 -19.47
C GLU A 147 -7.25 -4.08 -19.97
N ILE A 148 -7.83 -3.25 -19.09
CA ILE A 148 -8.40 -1.95 -19.48
C ILE A 148 -7.41 -0.78 -19.38
N PHE A 149 -6.22 -1.01 -18.82
CA PHE A 149 -5.28 0.09 -18.58
C PHE A 149 -4.65 0.63 -19.87
N GLU A 150 -4.35 -0.22 -20.86
CA GLU A 150 -3.73 0.22 -22.12
C GLU A 150 -4.59 1.27 -22.84
N GLU A 151 -5.89 0.99 -22.99
CA GLU A 151 -6.84 1.90 -23.64
C GLU A 151 -7.20 3.12 -22.77
N SER A 152 -6.97 3.04 -21.46
CA SER A 152 -7.30 4.12 -20.51
C SER A 152 -6.12 5.04 -20.18
N SER A 153 -4.91 4.73 -20.66
CA SER A 153 -3.71 5.53 -20.47
C SER A 153 -3.85 6.90 -21.14
N GLN A 154 -3.61 7.97 -20.38
CA GLN A 154 -3.63 9.37 -20.83
C GLN A 154 -2.25 10.03 -20.76
N LEU A 155 -1.28 9.39 -20.09
CA LEU A 155 0.08 9.88 -19.96
C LEU A 155 1.07 8.89 -20.58
N ASP A 156 2.13 9.42 -21.17
CA ASP A 156 3.21 8.62 -21.71
C ASP A 156 4.35 8.49 -20.70
N PHE A 157 4.51 7.28 -20.15
CA PHE A 157 5.60 6.93 -19.25
C PHE A 157 6.76 6.21 -19.95
N SER A 158 6.74 6.01 -21.28
CA SER A 158 7.75 5.26 -22.03
C SER A 158 9.16 5.85 -21.96
N GLN A 159 9.28 7.13 -21.65
CA GLN A 159 10.56 7.82 -21.47
C GLN A 159 11.24 7.54 -20.11
N PHE A 160 10.60 6.80 -19.20
CA PHE A 160 11.12 6.53 -17.85
C PHE A 160 11.48 5.07 -17.65
N ASN A 161 12.61 4.82 -16.99
CA ASN A 161 12.93 3.49 -16.49
C ASN A 161 12.19 3.25 -15.16
N ILE A 162 11.19 2.36 -15.18
CA ILE A 162 10.34 2.08 -14.02
C ILE A 162 10.77 0.79 -13.33
N ALA A 163 11.10 0.88 -12.04
CA ALA A 163 11.32 -0.27 -11.17
C ALA A 163 10.18 -0.44 -10.17
N THR A 164 10.05 -1.66 -9.65
CA THR A 164 8.96 -2.02 -8.72
C THR A 164 9.48 -2.60 -7.41
N HIS A 165 8.80 -2.25 -6.32
CA HIS A 165 9.03 -2.76 -4.98
C HIS A 165 7.83 -3.55 -4.46
N HIS A 166 7.92 -4.87 -4.53
CA HIS A 166 6.92 -5.74 -3.92
C HIS A 166 7.16 -5.87 -2.43
N ALA A 167 6.11 -5.62 -1.65
CA ALA A 167 6.21 -5.57 -0.21
C ALA A 167 6.41 -6.98 0.39
N CYS A 168 7.34 -7.11 1.33
CA CYS A 168 7.66 -8.39 1.96
C CYS A 168 6.45 -9.04 2.67
N HIS A 169 5.58 -8.24 3.31
CA HIS A 169 4.38 -8.74 3.98
C HIS A 169 3.31 -9.27 3.02
N TYR A 170 3.34 -8.86 1.74
CA TYR A 170 2.55 -9.51 0.70
C TYR A 170 3.27 -10.79 0.24
N CYS A 171 4.48 -10.67 -0.32
CA CYS A 171 5.15 -11.78 -1.01
C CYS A 171 5.71 -12.91 -0.13
N LYS A 172 5.95 -12.69 1.17
CA LYS A 172 6.72 -13.62 2.01
C LYS A 172 5.96 -14.18 3.22
N VAL A 173 4.92 -13.49 3.71
CA VAL A 173 4.18 -13.93 4.91
C VAL A 173 3.09 -14.93 4.53
N HIS A 174 2.22 -14.58 3.58
CA HIS A 174 1.15 -15.45 3.07
C HIS A 174 1.41 -15.79 1.61
N TYR A 175 2.57 -16.38 1.34
CA TYR A 175 3.06 -16.49 -0.02
C TYR A 175 2.23 -17.39 -0.94
N GLU A 176 1.54 -18.38 -0.36
CA GLU A 176 0.63 -19.29 -1.08
C GLU A 176 -0.60 -18.55 -1.64
N ASP A 177 -0.93 -17.39 -1.06
CA ASP A 177 -2.06 -16.56 -1.46
C ASP A 177 -1.73 -15.47 -2.46
N THR A 178 -0.45 -15.27 -2.75
CA THR A 178 0.00 -14.20 -3.63
C THR A 178 -0.08 -14.61 -5.09
N ILE A 179 -0.56 -13.70 -5.93
CA ILE A 179 -0.42 -13.80 -7.37
C ILE A 179 1.08 -13.72 -7.72
N GLY A 180 1.61 -14.74 -8.40
CA GLY A 180 3.03 -14.87 -8.77
C GLY A 180 3.94 -15.55 -7.73
N GLY A 181 3.48 -15.71 -6.48
CA GLY A 181 4.23 -16.38 -5.41
C GLY A 181 5.50 -15.63 -4.95
N VAL A 182 6.30 -16.28 -4.08
CA VAL A 182 7.54 -15.70 -3.53
C VAL A 182 8.61 -15.47 -4.60
N ARG A 183 8.72 -16.39 -5.55
CA ARG A 183 9.88 -16.49 -6.45
C ARG A 183 9.84 -15.48 -7.58
N HIS A 184 8.65 -15.11 -8.05
CA HIS A 184 8.44 -14.17 -9.14
C HIS A 184 7.43 -13.09 -8.74
N PRO A 185 7.81 -12.15 -7.85
CA PRO A 185 6.93 -11.07 -7.47
C PRO A 185 6.86 -10.06 -8.62
N MET A 186 5.97 -10.30 -9.58
CA MET A 186 5.77 -9.48 -10.78
C MET A 186 4.39 -8.82 -10.84
N LEU A 187 3.56 -8.96 -9.79
CA LEU A 187 2.19 -8.41 -9.76
C LEU A 187 2.10 -6.95 -10.24
N ILE A 188 2.86 -6.04 -9.61
CA ILE A 188 2.83 -4.63 -9.98
C ILE A 188 3.73 -4.32 -11.19
N ASP A 189 4.58 -5.23 -11.65
CA ASP A 189 5.23 -5.09 -12.96
C ASP A 189 4.22 -5.34 -14.07
N GLU A 190 3.44 -6.43 -13.97
CA GLU A 190 2.42 -6.78 -14.96
C GLU A 190 1.32 -5.73 -15.06
N ILE A 191 0.99 -5.04 -13.95
CA ILE A 191 0.11 -3.86 -13.98
C ILE A 191 0.74 -2.72 -14.80
N VAL A 192 2.03 -2.44 -14.60
CA VAL A 192 2.70 -1.36 -15.34
C VAL A 192 2.81 -1.72 -16.82
N ASN A 193 3.19 -2.95 -17.14
CA ASN A 193 3.27 -3.46 -18.51
C ASN A 193 1.90 -3.36 -19.22
N SER A 194 0.80 -3.62 -18.51
CA SER A 194 -0.55 -3.44 -19.08
C SER A 194 -0.96 -1.99 -19.35
N CYS A 195 -0.17 -1.01 -18.90
CA CYS A 195 -0.34 0.40 -19.27
C CYS A 195 0.39 0.75 -20.58
N GLY A 196 1.05 -0.23 -21.23
CA GLY A 196 1.86 -0.03 -22.43
C GLY A 196 3.32 0.38 -22.16
N VAL A 197 3.81 0.22 -20.92
CA VAL A 197 5.18 0.60 -20.53
C VAL A 197 5.87 -0.55 -19.83
N ASP A 198 7.04 -0.95 -20.33
CA ASP A 198 7.84 -2.01 -19.72
C ASP A 198 8.55 -1.53 -18.45
N THR A 199 8.53 -2.34 -17.39
CA THR A 199 9.43 -2.13 -16.25
C THR A 199 10.86 -2.55 -16.59
N VAL A 200 11.83 -2.12 -15.78
CA VAL A 200 13.21 -2.66 -15.81
C VAL A 200 13.28 -4.16 -15.50
N GLY A 201 12.15 -4.79 -15.15
CA GLY A 201 12.05 -6.22 -14.88
C GLY A 201 12.81 -6.63 -13.62
N TRP A 202 13.73 -7.57 -13.78
CA TRP A 202 14.55 -8.06 -12.67
C TRP A 202 15.80 -7.20 -12.49
N TYR A 203 16.06 -6.78 -11.26
CA TYR A 203 17.27 -6.08 -10.87
C TYR A 203 17.78 -6.63 -9.54
N ASP A 204 19.07 -6.43 -9.27
CA ASP A 204 19.67 -6.85 -8.01
C ASP A 204 18.93 -6.20 -6.83
N GLN A 205 18.77 -6.92 -5.73
CA GLN A 205 17.98 -6.45 -4.59
C GLN A 205 16.47 -6.25 -4.84
N LYS A 206 15.86 -6.62 -5.98
CA LYS A 206 14.38 -6.55 -6.18
C LYS A 206 13.61 -7.17 -5.01
N ARG A 207 14.04 -8.36 -4.57
CA ARG A 207 13.44 -9.11 -3.44
C ARG A 207 13.93 -8.72 -2.04
N LEU A 208 14.92 -7.83 -1.94
CA LEU A 208 15.39 -7.32 -0.66
C LEU A 208 14.26 -6.56 0.05
N THR A 209 14.23 -6.58 1.37
CA THR A 209 13.31 -5.72 2.13
C THR A 209 13.63 -4.24 1.88
N CYS A 210 12.69 -3.33 2.20
CA CYS A 210 12.96 -1.89 2.16
C CYS A 210 13.90 -1.43 3.28
N GLY A 211 14.11 -2.25 4.31
CA GLY A 211 14.90 -1.93 5.51
C GLY A 211 14.04 -1.55 6.72
N ALA A 212 12.80 -1.09 6.48
CA ALA A 212 11.89 -0.61 7.53
C ALA A 212 10.96 -1.68 8.15
N GLY A 213 11.07 -2.94 7.71
CA GLY A 213 10.22 -4.02 8.22
C GLY A 213 10.47 -4.28 9.71
N PHE A 214 9.42 -4.64 10.44
CA PHE A 214 9.46 -4.76 11.91
C PHE A 214 10.03 -3.49 12.55
N ARG A 215 10.52 -3.56 13.78
CA ARG A 215 11.05 -2.39 14.51
C ARG A 215 12.32 -1.73 13.96
N GLN A 216 12.89 -2.24 12.86
CA GLN A 216 14.26 -1.91 12.42
C GLN A 216 14.48 -0.42 12.12
N ARG A 217 13.53 0.27 11.50
CA ARG A 217 13.63 1.72 11.25
C ARG A 217 13.87 2.53 12.53
N PHE A 218 13.27 2.08 13.63
CA PHE A 218 13.26 2.78 14.91
C PHE A 218 14.36 2.31 15.85
N THR A 219 14.63 0.99 15.91
CA THR A 219 15.60 0.43 16.86
C THR A 219 17.01 0.28 16.27
N ASN A 220 17.13 0.08 14.97
CA ASN A 220 18.40 -0.16 14.28
C ASN A 220 18.50 0.73 13.04
N ASN A 221 18.32 2.04 13.25
CA ASN A 221 18.16 3.01 12.16
C ASN A 221 19.29 2.93 11.12
N GLU A 222 20.54 2.81 11.56
CA GLU A 222 21.68 2.72 10.64
C GLU A 222 21.63 1.48 9.73
N LEU A 223 21.27 0.32 10.30
CA LEU A 223 21.11 -0.92 9.53
C LEU A 223 19.91 -0.82 8.57
N SER A 224 18.80 -0.24 9.04
CA SER A 224 17.63 0.03 8.20
C SER A 224 18.01 0.88 6.98
N LEU A 225 18.75 1.98 7.20
CA LEU A 225 19.19 2.88 6.13
C LEU A 225 20.22 2.23 5.22
N LYS A 226 21.12 1.39 5.74
CA LYS A 226 22.08 0.64 4.92
C LYS A 226 21.37 -0.27 3.93
N VAL A 227 20.35 -1.01 4.36
CA VAL A 227 19.54 -1.88 3.49
C VAL A 227 18.76 -1.07 2.44
N THR A 228 18.20 0.08 2.82
CA THR A 228 17.56 0.99 1.87
C THR A 228 18.57 1.50 0.83
N ALA A 229 19.77 1.88 1.27
CA ALA A 229 20.84 2.38 0.42
C ALA A 229 21.35 1.33 -0.58
N GLU A 230 21.54 0.08 -0.15
CA GLU A 230 21.92 -1.03 -1.04
C GLU A 230 20.93 -1.19 -2.20
N LYS A 231 19.63 -1.06 -1.94
CA LYS A 231 18.63 -1.09 -3.01
C LYS A 231 18.67 0.15 -3.89
N LEU A 232 18.79 1.36 -3.33
CA LEU A 232 18.86 2.60 -4.10
C LEU A 232 20.09 2.62 -5.03
N LEU A 233 21.23 2.08 -4.59
CA LEU A 233 22.42 1.93 -5.42
C LEU A 233 22.17 0.98 -6.60
N SER A 234 21.56 -0.18 -6.36
CA SER A 234 21.22 -1.10 -7.44
C SER A 234 20.21 -0.50 -8.44
N LEU A 235 19.21 0.25 -7.96
CA LEU A 235 18.28 0.96 -8.83
C LEU A 235 18.98 2.00 -9.71
N LYS A 236 19.97 2.71 -9.15
CA LYS A 236 20.78 3.67 -9.89
C LYS A 236 21.64 2.99 -10.96
N GLU A 237 22.23 1.83 -10.68
CA GLU A 237 22.96 1.03 -11.68
C GLU A 237 22.06 0.62 -12.85
N ASN A 238 20.77 0.39 -12.58
CA ASN A 238 19.74 0.11 -13.57
C ASN A 238 19.07 1.38 -14.14
N GLN A 239 19.66 2.56 -13.92
CA GLN A 239 19.19 3.85 -14.44
C GLN A 239 17.71 4.14 -14.15
N THR A 240 17.20 3.66 -13.02
CA THR A 240 15.79 3.81 -12.64
C THR A 240 15.43 5.29 -12.44
N ASP A 241 14.33 5.75 -13.05
CA ASP A 241 13.76 7.07 -12.82
C ASP A 241 12.62 7.04 -11.80
N ILE A 242 11.81 5.97 -11.81
CA ILE A 242 10.62 5.83 -10.96
C ILE A 242 10.64 4.49 -10.25
N MET A 243 10.46 4.51 -8.93
CA MET A 243 10.29 3.32 -8.11
C MET A 243 8.86 3.25 -7.58
N LEU A 244 8.11 2.26 -8.06
CA LEU A 244 6.73 2.02 -7.65
C LEU A 244 6.65 1.08 -6.45
N HIS A 245 5.82 1.45 -5.48
CA HIS A 245 5.68 0.73 -4.21
C HIS A 245 4.31 0.09 -4.08
N MET A 246 4.27 -1.17 -3.63
CA MET A 246 3.02 -1.85 -3.26
C MET A 246 2.54 -1.47 -1.85
N CYS A 247 3.39 -0.85 -1.02
CA CYS A 247 3.09 -0.57 0.39
C CYS A 247 3.52 0.86 0.77
N PRO A 248 2.66 1.65 1.43
CA PRO A 248 2.99 3.01 1.88
C PRO A 248 4.15 3.05 2.87
N ASN A 249 4.32 2.01 3.71
CA ASN A 249 5.47 1.94 4.63
C ASN A 249 6.80 1.82 3.89
N CYS A 250 6.80 1.11 2.75
CA CYS A 250 7.98 1.00 1.89
C CYS A 250 8.23 2.32 1.16
N GLN A 251 7.19 2.94 0.59
CA GLN A 251 7.28 4.26 -0.02
C GLN A 251 7.88 5.27 0.95
N MET A 252 7.38 5.33 2.19
CA MET A 252 7.92 6.19 3.23
C MET A 252 9.42 5.93 3.49
N GLN A 253 9.85 4.66 3.46
CA GLN A 253 11.27 4.34 3.67
C GLN A 253 12.16 4.91 2.58
N PHE A 254 11.75 4.78 1.33
CA PHE A 254 12.55 5.26 0.20
C PHE A 254 12.42 6.78 0.03
N ASP A 255 11.20 7.30 0.02
CA ASP A 255 10.91 8.73 -0.20
C ASP A 255 11.46 9.63 0.90
N ARG A 256 11.18 9.33 2.18
CA ARG A 256 11.63 10.21 3.29
C ARG A 256 13.14 10.15 3.51
N TYR A 257 13.75 8.98 3.28
CA TYR A 257 15.16 8.77 3.62
C TYR A 257 16.12 8.80 2.43
N GLN A 258 15.63 8.88 1.18
CA GLN A 258 16.50 9.10 0.02
C GLN A 258 17.41 10.32 0.23
N PRO A 259 16.93 11.53 0.59
CA PRO A 259 17.81 12.69 0.80
C PRO A 259 18.84 12.50 1.93
N VAL A 260 18.47 11.74 2.97
CA VAL A 260 19.38 11.41 4.09
C VAL A 260 20.50 10.50 3.61
N ILE A 261 20.16 9.48 2.83
CA ILE A 261 21.11 8.52 2.26
C ILE A 261 21.99 9.21 1.21
N GLU A 262 21.43 10.06 0.35
CA GLU A 262 22.18 10.87 -0.62
C GLU A 262 23.28 11.69 0.06
N LYS A 263 22.92 12.39 1.14
CA LYS A 263 23.89 13.18 1.92
C LYS A 263 24.96 12.30 2.57
N LYS A 264 24.59 11.12 3.08
CA LYS A 264 25.53 10.22 3.76
C LYS A 264 26.52 9.58 2.79
N LEU A 265 26.10 9.28 1.56
CA LEU A 265 26.92 8.60 0.56
C LEU A 265 27.60 9.54 -0.44
N ASP A 266 27.25 10.82 -0.42
CA ASP A 266 27.63 11.80 -1.45
C ASP A 266 27.24 11.34 -2.88
N VAL A 267 26.00 10.85 -3.00
CA VAL A 267 25.44 10.32 -4.25
C VAL A 267 24.08 10.94 -4.50
N LYS A 268 23.77 11.26 -5.76
CA LYS A 268 22.41 11.62 -6.20
C LYS A 268 21.72 10.43 -6.87
N PHE A 269 20.54 10.07 -6.38
CA PHE A 269 19.74 8.99 -6.96
C PHE A 269 18.77 9.52 -8.01
N ASN A 270 18.13 10.67 -7.76
CA ASN A 270 17.12 11.25 -8.65
C ASN A 270 15.94 10.30 -8.97
N ILE A 271 15.65 9.35 -8.09
CA ILE A 271 14.55 8.39 -8.25
C ILE A 271 13.29 8.98 -7.64
N PHE A 272 12.19 9.01 -8.39
CA PHE A 272 10.86 9.37 -7.91
C PHE A 272 10.17 8.17 -7.27
N HIS A 273 9.35 8.41 -6.24
CA HIS A 273 8.65 7.34 -5.53
C HIS A 273 7.14 7.53 -5.61
N LEU A 274 6.41 6.48 -6.00
CA LEU A 274 4.95 6.49 -6.07
C LEU A 274 4.39 5.16 -5.55
N ASN A 275 3.22 5.18 -4.94
CA ASN A 275 2.44 3.95 -4.79
C ASN A 275 1.90 3.51 -6.16
N ILE A 276 1.71 2.21 -6.39
CA ILE A 276 1.11 1.72 -7.64
C ILE A 276 -0.25 2.38 -7.94
N SER A 277 -1.07 2.65 -6.92
CA SER A 277 -2.35 3.34 -7.11
C SER A 277 -2.16 4.80 -7.56
N GLN A 278 -1.16 5.51 -7.02
CA GLN A 278 -0.85 6.88 -7.43
C GLN A 278 -0.36 6.94 -8.88
N PHE A 279 0.48 5.99 -9.28
CA PHE A 279 0.95 5.85 -10.66
C PHE A 279 -0.22 5.62 -11.63
N LEU A 280 -1.07 4.63 -11.36
CA LEU A 280 -2.22 4.33 -12.21
C LEU A 280 -3.21 5.48 -12.27
N ALA A 281 -3.46 6.16 -11.14
CA ALA A 281 -4.36 7.31 -11.12
C ALA A 281 -3.82 8.45 -11.99
N LEU A 282 -2.52 8.78 -11.89
CA LEU A 282 -1.88 9.73 -12.82
C LEU A 282 -2.03 9.27 -14.27
N ASN A 283 -1.69 8.00 -14.54
CA ASN A 283 -1.79 7.42 -15.87
C ASN A 283 -3.21 7.53 -16.47
N MET A 284 -4.25 7.47 -15.63
CA MET A 284 -5.65 7.62 -16.04
C MET A 284 -6.20 9.06 -15.90
N GLY A 285 -5.32 10.05 -15.80
CA GLY A 285 -5.68 11.48 -15.85
C GLY A 285 -6.20 12.06 -14.53
N ALA A 286 -5.90 11.45 -13.38
CA ALA A 286 -6.25 12.01 -12.08
C ALA A 286 -5.49 13.31 -11.79
N ASP A 287 -6.14 14.25 -11.10
CA ASP A 287 -5.51 15.50 -10.65
C ASP A 287 -4.32 15.20 -9.70
N PRO A 288 -3.10 15.66 -10.02
CA PRO A 288 -1.91 15.34 -9.22
C PRO A 288 -1.98 15.82 -7.76
N TYR A 289 -2.63 16.96 -7.51
CA TYR A 289 -2.62 17.61 -6.20
C TYR A 289 -3.85 17.24 -5.36
N LYS A 290 -5.01 17.08 -6.01
CA LYS A 290 -6.28 16.77 -5.33
C LYS A 290 -6.51 15.27 -5.13
N VAL A 291 -6.08 14.44 -6.08
CA VAL A 291 -6.30 12.98 -6.03
C VAL A 291 -5.01 12.26 -5.71
N VAL A 292 -3.91 12.57 -6.41
CA VAL A 292 -2.66 11.80 -6.27
C VAL A 292 -1.88 12.22 -5.01
N GLY A 293 -2.06 13.46 -4.55
CA GLY A 293 -1.45 13.98 -3.33
C GLY A 293 0.07 14.15 -3.43
N VAL A 294 0.57 14.58 -4.59
CA VAL A 294 2.02 14.72 -4.85
C VAL A 294 2.76 15.63 -3.87
N GLN A 295 2.06 16.58 -3.23
CA GLN A 295 2.59 17.53 -2.25
C GLN A 295 3.01 16.88 -0.92
N THR A 296 2.60 15.63 -0.65
CA THR A 296 2.97 14.94 0.60
C THR A 296 4.30 14.21 0.51
N HIS A 297 4.90 14.11 -0.68
CA HIS A 297 6.17 13.42 -0.93
C HIS A 297 7.38 14.26 -0.52
N THR A 298 8.42 13.62 -0.02
CA THR A 298 9.69 14.27 0.34
C THR A 298 10.58 14.45 -0.88
N VAL A 299 10.68 13.45 -1.76
CA VAL A 299 11.29 13.63 -3.07
C VAL A 299 10.28 14.38 -3.94
N PRO A 300 10.57 15.63 -4.37
CA PRO A 300 9.58 16.44 -5.07
C PRO A 300 9.20 15.81 -6.41
N LEU A 301 7.89 15.65 -6.65
CA LEU A 301 7.37 15.10 -7.90
C LEU A 301 7.12 16.17 -8.98
N LYS A 302 7.26 17.47 -8.67
CA LYS A 302 7.11 18.56 -9.67
C LYS A 302 7.97 18.34 -10.93
N PRO A 303 9.25 17.91 -10.85
CA PRO A 303 10.05 17.61 -12.04
C PRO A 303 9.48 16.43 -12.86
N LEU A 304 8.94 15.40 -12.21
CA LEU A 304 8.27 14.29 -12.89
C LEU A 304 7.03 14.77 -13.63
N LEU A 305 6.16 15.55 -12.96
CA LEU A 305 4.94 16.11 -13.57
C LEU A 305 5.28 16.97 -14.80
N LYS A 306 6.32 17.80 -14.71
CA LYS A 306 6.80 18.61 -15.85
C LYS A 306 7.23 17.74 -17.03
N LYS A 307 7.98 16.65 -16.79
CA LYS A 307 8.39 15.70 -17.84
C LYS A 307 7.20 14.97 -18.47
N LEU A 308 6.12 14.77 -17.71
CA LEU A 308 4.85 14.22 -18.17
C LEU A 308 3.95 15.25 -18.87
N GLY A 309 4.40 16.49 -19.08
CA GLY A 309 3.60 17.55 -19.71
C GLY A 309 2.47 18.09 -18.85
N ILE A 310 2.45 17.78 -17.55
CA ILE A 310 1.46 18.30 -16.62
C ILE A 310 1.97 19.64 -16.10
N GLU A 311 1.42 20.73 -16.66
CA GLU A 311 1.67 22.07 -16.12
C GLU A 311 1.08 22.15 -14.71
N SER A 312 1.92 22.52 -13.74
CA SER A 312 1.44 22.77 -12.39
C SER A 312 0.47 23.93 -12.47
N VAL A 313 -0.84 23.65 -12.37
CA VAL A 313 -1.77 24.66 -11.86
C VAL A 313 -1.21 24.95 -10.48
N GLU A 314 -0.51 26.06 -10.32
CA GLU A 314 -0.11 26.58 -9.01
C GLU A 314 -1.40 26.67 -8.22
N SER A 315 -1.64 25.65 -7.39
CA SER A 315 -2.78 25.64 -6.50
C SER A 315 -2.66 26.92 -5.70
N SER A 316 -3.74 27.70 -5.68
CA SER A 316 -3.94 28.99 -5.00
C SER A 316 -3.50 29.05 -3.51
N VAL A 317 -2.98 27.96 -2.96
CA VAL A 317 -2.41 27.81 -1.62
C VAL A 317 -1.13 28.65 -1.42
N GLU A 318 -0.27 28.82 -2.44
CA GLU A 318 0.89 29.73 -2.32
C GLU A 318 0.46 31.21 -2.35
N SER A 319 -0.61 31.54 -3.09
CA SER A 319 -1.16 32.90 -3.14
C SER A 319 -1.85 33.33 -1.84
N GLU A 320 -2.28 32.38 -1.00
CA GLU A 320 -2.84 32.67 0.33
C GLU A 320 -1.75 32.84 1.40
N LYS A 321 -0.66 32.07 1.34
CA LYS A 321 0.49 32.29 2.24
C LYS A 321 1.14 33.65 2.02
N MET A 322 1.24 34.11 0.78
CA MET A 322 1.80 35.43 0.47
C MET A 322 0.89 36.61 0.85
N LYS A 323 -0.39 36.35 1.16
CA LYS A 323 -1.35 37.37 1.64
C LYS A 323 -1.45 37.44 3.17
N MET A 324 -0.81 36.54 3.90
CA MET A 324 -0.79 36.56 5.37
C MET A 324 0.47 37.22 5.97
N ASP A 325 1.46 37.55 5.13
CA ASP A 325 2.71 38.21 5.55
C ASP A 325 2.73 39.72 5.22
N HIS A 326 1.57 40.37 5.05
CA HIS A 326 1.44 41.82 4.91
C HIS A 326 0.45 42.43 5.90
#